data_AF-A0A6M3K1F3-F1
#
_entry.id   AF-A0A6M3K1F3-F1
#
_cell.length_a   1.000
_cell.length_b   1.000
_cell.length_c   1.000
_cell.angle_alpha   90.00
_cell.angle_beta   90.00
_cell.angle_gamma   90.00
#
_symmetry.space_group_name_H-M   'P 1'
#
loop_
_entity.id
_entity.type
_entity.pdbx_description
1 polymer ?
#
loop_
_entity_poly.entity_id
_entity_poly.type
_entity_poly.pdbx_seq_one_letter_code
_entity_poly.pdbx_strand_id
1 'polypeptide(L)'
;MTTIGAYELTLDRVRELKEYGIKVKIQPCDSRDDKELIKEYSQPESIPPEKWVNVSFEISNIGEAMRIHEAANYLGMCGITFDSGGCSDHRDWELDWSFSYTGKEDEGWREARDEVEDLINQNYGKEG
;
A
#
# COMPACT_ATOMS: atom_id res chain seq x y z
N MET A 1 14.83 -11.57 0.27
CA MET A 1 13.95 -11.11 -0.82
C MET A 1 14.63 -9.93 -1.51
N THR A 2 14.31 -9.65 -2.77
CA THR A 2 14.75 -8.44 -3.49
C THR A 2 13.60 -7.42 -3.51
N THR A 3 13.84 -6.16 -3.88
CA THR A 3 12.75 -5.16 -4.05
C THR A 3 11.69 -5.64 -5.03
N ILE A 4 12.09 -6.27 -6.14
CA ILE A 4 11.14 -6.87 -7.09
C ILE A 4 10.35 -8.02 -6.46
N GLY A 5 11.00 -8.89 -5.68
CA GLY A 5 10.30 -9.95 -4.96
C GLY A 5 9.34 -9.41 -3.89
N ALA A 6 9.69 -8.30 -3.23
CA ALA A 6 8.81 -7.60 -2.30
C ALA A 6 7.60 -7.02 -3.01
N TYR A 7 7.79 -6.39 -4.18
CA TYR A 7 6.72 -5.89 -5.02
C TYR A 7 5.77 -7.01 -5.45
N GLU A 8 6.31 -8.16 -5.86
CA GLU A 8 5.51 -9.34 -6.22
C GLU A 8 4.71 -9.88 -5.03
N LEU A 9 5.33 -9.95 -3.85
CA LEU A 9 4.64 -10.32 -2.60
C LEU A 9 3.51 -9.35 -2.26
N THR A 10 3.73 -8.05 -2.43
CA THR A 10 2.68 -7.04 -2.24
C THR A 10 1.52 -7.28 -3.20
N LEU A 11 1.79 -7.51 -4.48
CA LEU A 11 0.74 -7.85 -5.45
C LEU A 11 0.02 -9.17 -5.13
N ASP A 12 0.71 -10.15 -4.55
CA ASP A 12 0.06 -11.37 -4.05
C ASP A 12 -0.91 -11.08 -2.91
N ARG A 13 -0.54 -10.21 -1.95
CA ARG A 13 -1.48 -9.76 -0.90
C ARG A 13 -2.69 -9.05 -1.50
N VAL A 14 -2.48 -8.19 -2.50
CA VAL A 14 -3.57 -7.51 -3.22
C VAL A 14 -4.52 -8.52 -3.88
N ARG A 15 -3.98 -9.58 -4.49
CA ARG A 15 -4.78 -10.66 -5.09
C ARG A 15 -5.60 -11.41 -4.05
N GLU A 16 -5.01 -11.74 -2.90
CA GLU A 16 -5.73 -12.41 -1.81
C GLU A 16 -6.88 -11.55 -1.26
N LEU A 17 -6.67 -10.24 -1.09
CA LEU A 17 -7.73 -9.31 -0.67
C LEU A 17 -8.88 -9.28 -1.70
N LYS A 18 -8.54 -9.32 -2.99
CA LYS A 18 -9.54 -9.41 -4.06
C LYS A 18 -10.29 -10.75 -4.04
N GLU A 19 -9.60 -11.86 -3.82
CA GLU A 19 -10.19 -13.20 -3.69
C GLU A 19 -11.10 -13.33 -2.46
N TYR A 20 -10.77 -12.60 -1.39
CA TYR A 20 -11.62 -12.46 -0.20
C TYR A 20 -12.94 -11.73 -0.50
N GLY A 21 -13.02 -11.00 -1.61
CA GLY A 21 -14.21 -10.28 -2.07
C GLY A 21 -14.12 -8.76 -1.99
N ILE A 22 -12.97 -8.20 -1.58
CA ILE A 22 -12.76 -6.75 -1.56
C ILE A 22 -12.68 -6.25 -3.00
N LYS A 23 -13.35 -5.13 -3.29
CA LYS A 23 -13.29 -4.54 -4.62
C LYS A 23 -11.97 -3.77 -4.78
N VAL A 24 -11.14 -4.26 -5.69
CA VAL A 24 -9.78 -3.74 -5.96
C VAL A 24 -9.67 -3.18 -7.36
N LYS A 25 -9.10 -1.99 -7.49
CA LYS A 25 -8.68 -1.38 -8.76
C LYS A 25 -7.16 -1.21 -8.76
N ILE A 26 -6.49 -1.65 -9.82
CA ILE A 26 -5.06 -1.43 -10.03
C ILE A 26 -4.92 -0.59 -11.31
N GLN A 27 -4.27 0.55 -11.21
CA GLN A 27 -4.04 1.47 -12.33
C GLN A 27 -2.58 1.94 -12.35
N PRO A 28 -1.98 2.17 -13.53
CA PRO A 28 -0.66 2.80 -13.61
C PRO A 28 -0.63 4.13 -12.86
N CYS A 29 0.47 4.45 -12.19
CA CYS A 29 0.65 5.78 -11.60
C CYS A 29 0.83 6.83 -12.71
N ASP A 30 0.27 8.03 -12.50
CA ASP A 30 0.47 9.17 -13.41
C ASP A 30 1.95 9.61 -13.46
N SER A 31 2.68 9.42 -12.36
CA SER A 31 4.11 9.72 -12.22
C SER A 31 5.01 8.83 -13.08
N ARG A 32 4.48 7.75 -13.67
CA ARG A 32 5.24 6.81 -14.51
C ARG A 32 5.86 7.44 -15.76
N ASP A 33 5.32 8.55 -16.25
CA ASP A 33 5.84 9.27 -17.41
C ASP A 33 6.59 10.57 -17.05
N ASP A 34 6.74 10.87 -15.75
CA ASP A 34 7.49 12.03 -15.28
C ASP A 34 9.00 11.78 -15.37
N LYS A 35 9.63 12.39 -16.38
CA LYS A 35 11.06 12.20 -16.67
C LYS A 35 11.99 12.65 -15.55
N GLU A 36 11.65 13.69 -14.81
CA GLU A 36 12.51 14.18 -13.72
C GLU A 36 12.45 13.21 -12.54
N LEU A 37 11.23 12.78 -12.19
CA LEU A 37 11.00 11.82 -11.11
C LEU A 37 11.61 10.45 -11.43
N ILE A 38 11.46 9.96 -12.67
CA ILE A 38 12.13 8.74 -13.14
C ILE A 38 13.64 8.86 -13.00
N LYS A 39 14.24 9.99 -13.41
CA LYS A 39 15.68 10.20 -13.34
C LYS A 39 16.20 10.23 -11.91
N GLU A 40 15.42 10.76 -10.97
CA GLU A 40 15.77 10.85 -9.56
C GLU A 40 15.66 9.48 -8.87
N TYR A 41 14.58 8.74 -9.11
CA TYR A 41 14.20 7.57 -8.33
C TYR A 41 14.40 6.21 -9.02
N SER A 42 14.81 6.17 -10.30
CA SER A 42 15.15 4.91 -10.99
C SER A 42 16.56 4.43 -10.63
N GLN A 43 16.71 3.91 -9.41
CA GLN A 43 17.93 3.25 -8.95
C GLN A 43 17.83 1.72 -9.18
N PRO A 44 18.96 0.99 -9.26
CA PRO A 44 18.95 -0.47 -9.45
C PRO A 44 18.15 -1.24 -8.39
N GLU A 45 18.00 -0.66 -7.20
CA GLU A 45 17.30 -1.22 -6.06
C GLU A 45 15.81 -0.81 -6.00
N SER A 46 15.37 0.08 -6.89
CA SER A 46 13.98 0.55 -6.98
C SER A 46 13.13 -0.35 -7.87
N ILE A 47 11.81 -0.26 -7.73
CA ILE A 47 10.91 -0.81 -8.75
C ILE A 47 10.96 0.07 -10.02
N PRO A 48 11.06 -0.52 -11.22
CA PRO A 48 11.19 0.27 -12.43
C PRO A 48 9.84 0.95 -12.77
N PRO A 49 9.87 2.13 -13.42
CA PRO A 49 8.66 2.93 -13.67
C PRO A 49 7.54 2.17 -14.37
N GLU A 50 7.86 1.20 -15.23
CA GLU A 50 6.86 0.41 -15.93
C GLU A 50 5.97 -0.46 -15.02
N LYS A 51 6.38 -0.63 -13.76
CA LYS A 51 5.66 -1.37 -12.71
C LYS A 51 4.95 -0.44 -11.72
N TRP A 52 5.10 0.88 -11.82
CA TRP A 52 4.47 1.81 -10.89
C TRP A 52 2.95 1.79 -11.03
N VAL A 53 2.27 1.46 -9.94
CA VAL A 53 0.82 1.33 -9.88
C VAL A 53 0.24 1.89 -8.59
N ASN A 54 -0.94 2.48 -8.70
CA ASN A 54 -1.79 2.78 -7.56
C ASN A 54 -2.83 1.66 -7.42
N VAL A 55 -2.99 1.15 -6.21
CA VAL A 55 -3.94 0.11 -5.84
C VAL A 55 -5.00 0.72 -4.93
N SER A 56 -6.22 0.83 -5.42
CA SER A 56 -7.36 1.32 -4.64
C SER A 56 -8.25 0.16 -4.19
N PHE A 57 -8.64 0.19 -2.93
CA PHE A 57 -9.59 -0.73 -2.31
C PHE A 57 -10.86 0.04 -1.95
N GLU A 58 -12.02 -0.42 -2.42
CA GLU A 58 -13.32 0.09 -1.94
C GLU A 58 -13.76 -0.72 -0.72
N ILE A 59 -14.13 -0.03 0.35
CA ILE A 59 -14.48 -0.61 1.65
C ILE A 59 -15.99 -0.51 1.86
N SER A 60 -16.61 -1.66 2.08
CA SER A 60 -18.05 -1.76 2.36
C SER A 60 -18.36 -1.98 3.84
N ASN A 61 -17.38 -2.41 4.64
CA ASN A 61 -17.54 -2.67 6.07
C ASN A 61 -16.19 -2.68 6.81
N ILE A 62 -16.24 -2.57 8.14
CA ILE A 62 -15.05 -2.54 9.00
C ILE A 62 -14.18 -3.80 8.89
N GLY A 63 -14.78 -4.96 8.59
CA GLY A 63 -14.02 -6.20 8.41
C GLY A 63 -13.10 -6.16 7.21
N GLU A 64 -13.52 -5.50 6.12
CA GLU A 64 -12.68 -5.29 4.94
C GLU A 64 -11.54 -4.31 5.23
N ALA A 65 -11.83 -3.21 5.93
CA ALA A 65 -10.82 -2.25 6.37
C ALA A 65 -9.73 -2.94 7.22
N MET A 66 -10.15 -3.74 8.21
CA MET A 66 -9.23 -4.51 9.05
C MET A 66 -8.37 -5.48 8.24
N ARG A 67 -8.93 -6.16 7.24
CA ARG A 67 -8.16 -7.08 6.38
C ARG A 67 -7.09 -6.37 5.55
N ILE A 68 -7.42 -5.20 5.00
CA ILE A 68 -6.46 -4.38 4.25
C ILE A 68 -5.35 -3.92 5.20
N HIS A 69 -5.71 -3.47 6.41
CA HIS A 69 -4.76 -3.04 7.44
C HIS A 69 -3.83 -4.18 7.87
N GLU A 70 -4.37 -5.36 8.17
CA GLU A 70 -3.59 -6.57 8.51
C GLU A 70 -2.60 -6.93 7.39
N ALA A 71 -3.02 -6.84 6.13
CA ALA A 71 -2.15 -7.09 4.99
C ALA A 71 -1.02 -6.05 4.90
N ALA A 72 -1.32 -4.77 5.10
CA ALA A 72 -0.30 -3.71 5.15
C ALA A 72 0.70 -3.95 6.29
N ASN A 73 0.22 -4.28 7.49
CA ASN A 73 1.06 -4.58 8.64
C ASN A 73 1.98 -5.79 8.39
N TYR A 74 1.46 -6.87 7.81
CA TYR A 74 2.27 -8.02 7.41
C TYR A 74 3.40 -7.63 6.44
N LEU A 75 3.10 -6.81 5.43
CA LEU A 75 4.11 -6.30 4.49
C LEU A 75 5.15 -5.45 5.22
N GLY A 76 4.71 -4.63 6.17
CA GLY A 76 5.58 -3.87 7.08
C GLY A 76 6.55 -4.74 7.88
N MET A 77 6.05 -5.84 8.47
CA MET A 77 6.88 -6.81 9.19
C MET A 77 7.91 -7.48 8.29
N CYS A 78 7.61 -7.62 7.00
CA CYS A 78 8.56 -8.10 6.00
C CYS A 78 9.60 -7.04 5.59
N GLY A 79 9.52 -5.82 6.13
CA GLY A 79 10.38 -4.69 5.78
C GLY A 79 10.04 -4.07 4.43
N ILE A 80 8.76 -4.11 4.05
CA ILE A 80 8.24 -3.46 2.85
C ILE A 80 7.57 -2.15 3.26
N THR A 81 7.91 -1.06 2.58
CA THR A 81 7.30 0.25 2.75
C THR A 81 6.79 0.78 1.42
N PHE A 82 5.71 1.55 1.47
CA PHE A 82 5.10 2.23 0.33
C PHE A 82 4.18 3.32 0.88
N ASP A 83 3.88 4.33 0.06
CA ASP A 83 2.93 5.35 0.44
C ASP A 83 1.52 4.75 0.48
N SER A 84 0.79 5.06 1.56
CA SER A 84 -0.57 4.59 1.77
C SER A 84 -1.46 5.73 2.22
N GLY A 85 -2.69 5.76 1.71
CA GLY A 85 -3.69 6.75 2.05
C GLY A 85 -5.09 6.16 2.09
N GLY A 86 -6.09 7.02 2.22
CA GLY A 86 -7.49 6.65 2.13
C GLY A 86 -8.40 7.39 3.12
N CYS A 87 -9.66 6.99 3.14
CA CYS A 87 -10.66 7.47 4.08
C CYS A 87 -11.67 6.36 4.43
N SER A 88 -12.77 6.63 5.12
CA SER A 88 -13.66 5.57 5.64
C SER A 88 -14.14 4.53 4.61
N ASP A 89 -14.35 4.92 3.36
CA ASP A 89 -14.87 4.06 2.28
C ASP A 89 -13.81 3.57 1.29
N HIS A 90 -12.53 3.96 1.45
CA HIS A 90 -11.46 3.50 0.58
C HIS A 90 -10.08 3.49 1.23
N ARG A 91 -9.18 2.68 0.69
CA ARG A 91 -7.73 2.72 0.97
C ARG A 91 -6.98 2.74 -0.35
N ASP A 92 -5.82 3.39 -0.36
CA ASP A 92 -4.93 3.44 -1.51
C ASP A 92 -3.52 3.04 -1.09
N TRP A 93 -2.89 2.19 -1.90
CA TRP A 93 -1.46 1.88 -1.81
C TRP A 93 -0.77 2.35 -3.09
N GLU A 94 0.27 3.15 -2.96
CA GLU A 94 1.09 3.66 -4.05
C GLU A 94 2.35 2.82 -4.17
N LEU A 95 2.36 1.89 -5.13
CA LEU A 95 3.50 1.04 -5.42
C LEU A 95 4.32 1.70 -6.51
N ASP A 96 5.03 2.76 -6.17
CA ASP A 96 5.81 3.57 -7.11
C ASP A 96 7.24 3.87 -6.62
N TRP A 97 7.81 5.03 -6.95
CA TRP A 97 9.14 5.47 -6.50
C TRP A 97 9.30 5.48 -4.97
N SER A 98 8.20 5.57 -4.20
CA SER A 98 8.20 5.47 -2.73
C SER A 98 8.37 4.03 -2.22
N PHE A 99 8.16 3.03 -3.08
CA PHE A 99 8.22 1.63 -2.70
C PHE A 99 9.65 1.21 -2.35
N SER A 100 9.84 0.65 -1.16
CA SER A 100 11.15 0.20 -0.71
C SER A 100 11.08 -1.15 0.01
N TYR A 101 12.21 -1.86 -0.01
CA TYR A 101 12.40 -3.09 0.75
C TYR A 101 13.72 -3.03 1.51
N THR A 102 13.63 -3.05 2.85
CA THR A 102 14.80 -3.04 3.75
C THR A 102 15.07 -4.43 4.34
N GLY A 103 14.08 -5.33 4.28
CA GLY A 103 14.13 -6.65 4.92
C GLY A 103 14.13 -6.63 6.45
N LYS A 104 13.83 -5.47 7.05
CA LYS A 104 13.67 -5.30 8.49
C LYS A 104 12.35 -4.58 8.74
N GLU A 105 11.59 -5.05 9.72
CA GLU A 105 10.43 -4.32 10.20
C GLU A 105 10.83 -2.90 10.61
N ASP A 106 10.00 -1.94 10.18
CA ASP A 106 10.05 -0.58 10.69
C ASP A 106 8.87 -0.39 11.65
N GLU A 107 9.18 -0.49 12.94
CA GLU A 107 8.18 -0.40 14.01
C GLU A 107 7.49 0.97 14.04
N GLY A 108 8.21 2.04 13.68
CA GLY A 108 7.63 3.40 13.62
C GLY A 108 6.58 3.52 12.51
N TRP A 109 6.84 2.92 11.34
CA TRP A 109 5.85 2.83 10.28
C TRP A 109 4.66 1.93 10.62
N ARG A 110 4.83 0.92 11.46
CA ARG A 110 3.70 0.12 11.97
C ARG A 110 2.82 0.97 12.89
N GLU A 111 3.42 1.62 13.89
CA GLU A 111 2.71 2.50 14.84
C GLU A 111 1.95 3.62 14.11
N ALA A 112 2.59 4.28 13.14
CA ALA A 112 1.93 5.32 12.35
C ALA A 112 0.73 4.80 11.54
N ARG A 113 0.79 3.58 11.01
CA ARG A 113 -0.34 2.97 10.29
C ARG A 113 -1.49 2.64 11.24
N ASP A 114 -1.20 2.09 12.40
CA ASP A 114 -2.21 1.82 13.43
C ASP A 114 -2.91 3.12 13.86
N GLU A 115 -2.16 4.20 14.09
CA GLU A 115 -2.72 5.51 14.44
C GLU A 115 -3.63 6.08 13.35
N VAL A 116 -3.21 6.00 12.07
CA VAL A 116 -4.03 6.46 10.93
C VAL A 116 -5.32 5.65 10.82
N GLU A 117 -5.24 4.34 10.97
CA GLU A 117 -6.41 3.46 10.92
C GLU A 117 -7.39 3.78 12.07
N ASP A 118 -6.88 4.02 13.28
CA ASP A 118 -7.68 4.45 14.42
C ASP A 118 -8.37 5.81 14.15
N LEU A 119 -7.67 6.77 13.56
CA LEU A 119 -8.23 8.08 13.19
C LEU A 119 -9.35 7.96 12.15
N ILE A 120 -9.16 7.12 11.12
CA ILE A 120 -10.19 6.87 10.10
C ILE A 120 -11.43 6.25 10.75
N ASN A 121 -11.25 5.28 11.65
CA ASN A 121 -12.35 4.59 12.34
C ASN A 121 -13.09 5.47 13.36
N GLN A 122 -12.38 6.33 14.10
CA GLN A 122 -12.99 7.26 15.06
C GLN A 122 -13.86 8.32 14.39
N ASN A 123 -13.50 8.76 13.19
CA ASN A 123 -14.28 9.74 12.45
C ASN A 123 -15.57 9.13 11.86
N TYR A 124 -15.60 7.82 11.60
CA TYR A 124 -16.81 7.10 11.18
C TYR A 124 -17.85 6.98 12.31
N GLY A 125 -17.41 6.84 13.56
CA GLY A 125 -18.29 6.70 14.73
C GLY A 125 -19.01 7.98 15.19
N LYS A 126 -18.78 9.13 14.54
CA LYS A 126 -19.41 10.42 14.89
C LYS A 126 -20.59 10.80 13.99
N GLU A 127 -20.86 10.04 12.93
CA GLU A 127 -21.97 10.30 11.98
C GLU A 127 -23.12 9.28 12.09
N GLY A 128 -23.13 8.44 13.14
CA GLY A 128 -24.18 7.45 13.43
C GLY A 128 -25.20 7.88 14.47
#